data_AF-A0A2M3ZIY5-F1
#
_entry.id   AF-A0A2M3ZIY5-F1
#
_cell.length_a   1.000
_cell.length_b   1.000
_cell.length_c   1.000
_cell.angle_alpha   90.00
_cell.angle_beta   90.00
_cell.angle_gamma   90.00
#
_symmetry.space_group_name_H-M   'P 1'
#
loop_
_entity.id
_entity.type
_entity.pdbx_description
1 polymer ?
#
loop_
_entity_poly.entity_id
_entity_poly.type
_entity_poly.pdbx_seq_one_letter_code
_entity_poly.pdbx_strand_id
1 'polypeptide(L)'
;VHVKAIDSEMPVPAILRKPLPLGVIAEQFWDLTAIPRARAFAVLAKCCNNELEHEKLTEFSSIEGQEELFSYANRPRRTIVEVLQDFPHATRALSLEAMFELFQPIKPRAFSIASAVASNTLQILVAVIEYKTKLSVPRRGLCSHWLRRLAPGDVIGAWVRKSTFELPADKTIPLVMIGPGTGLAPFRGILQERELSETPTAGPLVLFFGCRSATADFHCEEDLKRMEQNGMLKLFCAFSRDQPDKVYVQHLIRKEGMLLKRLLIELGGWVLVSGSSKNMPEAVKEALIEAIGGDAGYIEEMVKTNRYQEETWA
;
A
#
# COMPACT_ATOMS: atom_id res chain seq x y z
N VAL A 1 18.43 -22.83 -16.37
CA VAL A 1 18.98 -21.54 -16.82
C VAL A 1 20.22 -21.24 -16.02
N HIS A 2 21.37 -21.01 -16.68
CA HIS A 2 22.60 -20.55 -16.03
C HIS A 2 22.74 -19.05 -16.27
N VAL A 3 22.71 -18.23 -15.20
CA VAL A 3 22.87 -16.79 -15.31
C VAL A 3 24.32 -16.43 -15.01
N LYS A 4 24.96 -15.68 -15.90
CA LYS A 4 26.34 -15.19 -15.73
C LYS A 4 26.36 -13.67 -15.77
N ALA A 5 27.25 -13.07 -14.99
CA ALA A 5 27.48 -11.63 -15.08
C ALA A 5 28.15 -11.34 -16.43
N ILE A 6 27.63 -10.36 -17.15
CA ILE A 6 28.25 -9.85 -18.38
C ILE A 6 29.21 -8.70 -18.03
N ASP A 7 28.97 -8.03 -16.90
CA ASP A 7 29.77 -6.93 -16.37
C ASP A 7 30.01 -7.14 -14.86
N SER A 8 31.23 -6.87 -14.39
CA SER A 8 31.60 -6.90 -12.96
C SER A 8 30.84 -5.90 -12.10
N GLU A 9 30.38 -4.78 -12.67
CA GLU A 9 29.56 -3.78 -11.98
C GLU A 9 28.08 -4.20 -11.87
N MET A 10 27.67 -5.23 -12.62
CA MET A 10 26.32 -5.79 -12.59
C MET A 10 26.35 -7.27 -12.13
N PRO A 11 26.66 -7.53 -10.85
CA PRO A 11 26.78 -8.89 -10.35
C PRO A 11 25.43 -9.62 -10.42
N VAL A 12 25.47 -10.91 -10.76
CA VAL A 12 24.28 -11.77 -10.73
C VAL A 12 23.73 -11.82 -9.30
N PRO A 13 22.43 -11.52 -9.09
CA PRO A 13 21.78 -11.66 -7.80
C PRO A 13 22.05 -13.04 -7.20
N ALA A 14 22.36 -13.10 -5.90
CA ALA A 14 22.81 -14.33 -5.24
C ALA A 14 21.90 -15.55 -5.52
N ILE A 15 20.59 -15.31 -5.63
CA ILE A 15 19.57 -16.33 -5.90
C ILE A 15 19.64 -16.92 -7.31
N LEU A 16 20.16 -16.18 -8.29
CA LEU A 16 20.34 -16.61 -9.69
C LEU A 16 21.73 -17.20 -9.96
N ARG A 17 22.63 -17.23 -8.97
CA ARG A 17 23.97 -17.85 -9.11
C ARG A 17 23.90 -19.36 -9.24
N LYS A 18 22.83 -19.98 -8.75
CA LYS A 18 22.56 -21.40 -8.95
C LYS A 18 21.67 -21.59 -10.18
N PRO A 19 21.87 -22.65 -10.97
CA PRO A 19 21.00 -22.93 -12.10
C PRO A 19 19.57 -23.19 -11.63
N LEU A 20 18.60 -22.48 -12.20
CA LEU A 20 17.18 -22.66 -11.87
C LEU A 20 16.36 -23.05 -13.11
N PRO A 21 15.31 -23.88 -12.96
CA PRO A 21 14.34 -24.11 -14.02
C PRO A 21 13.65 -22.81 -14.43
N LEU A 22 13.36 -22.63 -15.72
CA LEU A 22 12.70 -21.41 -16.22
C LEU A 22 11.32 -21.20 -15.56
N GLY A 23 10.57 -22.28 -15.31
CA GLY A 23 9.29 -22.21 -14.61
C GLY A 23 9.42 -21.60 -13.21
N VAL A 24 10.46 -21.95 -12.45
CA VAL A 24 10.72 -21.37 -11.13
C VAL A 24 11.06 -19.89 -11.25
N ILE A 25 11.84 -19.51 -12.28
CA ILE A 25 12.16 -18.10 -12.55
C ILE A 25 10.89 -17.30 -12.85
N ALA A 26 10.05 -17.82 -13.73
CA ALA A 26 8.80 -17.18 -14.12
C ALA A 26 7.81 -17.05 -12.96
N GLU A 27 7.71 -18.06 -12.10
CA GLU A 27 6.77 -18.09 -10.99
C GLU A 27 7.22 -17.21 -9.81
N GLN A 28 8.50 -17.29 -9.43
CA GLN A 28 9.00 -16.74 -8.16
C GLN A 28 9.71 -15.39 -8.34
N PHE A 29 10.11 -15.03 -9.55
CA PHE A 29 10.96 -13.85 -9.78
C PHE A 29 10.40 -12.87 -10.80
N TRP A 30 9.65 -13.30 -11.82
CA TRP A 30 9.11 -12.39 -12.83
C TRP A 30 7.70 -11.91 -12.51
N ASP A 31 7.49 -10.60 -12.59
CA ASP A 31 6.16 -10.01 -12.49
C ASP A 31 5.44 -10.14 -13.84
N LEU A 32 4.84 -11.31 -14.05
CA LEU A 32 4.06 -11.62 -15.25
C LEU A 32 2.75 -10.82 -15.34
N THR A 33 2.37 -10.12 -14.27
CA THR A 33 1.16 -9.28 -14.22
C THR A 33 1.46 -7.81 -14.52
N ALA A 34 2.73 -7.47 -14.72
CA ALA A 34 3.15 -6.12 -15.00
C ALA A 34 2.55 -5.58 -16.30
N ILE A 35 2.21 -4.29 -16.28
CA ILE A 35 1.91 -3.53 -17.50
C ILE A 35 3.25 -3.23 -18.18
N PRO A 36 3.49 -3.70 -19.42
CA PRO A 36 4.75 -3.48 -20.12
C PRO A 36 4.93 -2.00 -20.47
N ARG A 37 6.18 -1.55 -20.42
CA ARG A 37 6.60 -0.19 -20.84
C ARG A 37 7.17 -0.24 -22.26
N ALA A 38 7.39 0.92 -22.89
CA ALA A 38 7.99 1.05 -24.23
C ALA A 38 9.21 0.13 -24.46
N ARG A 39 10.11 -0.01 -23.46
CA ARG A 39 11.27 -0.92 -23.51
C ARG A 39 10.89 -2.37 -23.84
N ALA A 40 9.80 -2.89 -23.28
CA ALA A 40 9.33 -4.26 -23.52
C ALA A 40 8.91 -4.45 -25.00
N PHE A 41 8.23 -3.47 -25.57
CA PHE A 41 7.85 -3.47 -26.98
C PHE A 41 9.08 -3.36 -27.90
N ALA A 42 10.08 -2.56 -27.53
CA ALA A 42 11.35 -2.50 -28.26
C ALA A 42 12.09 -3.85 -28.28
N VAL A 43 12.07 -4.59 -27.15
CA VAL A 43 12.66 -5.94 -27.09
C VAL A 43 11.90 -6.89 -28.01
N LEU A 44 10.57 -6.88 -27.98
CA LEU A 44 9.75 -7.71 -28.86
C LEU A 44 9.97 -7.38 -30.34
N ALA A 45 10.04 -6.09 -30.70
CA ALA A 45 10.30 -5.64 -32.06
C ALA A 45 11.61 -6.21 -32.60
N LYS A 46 12.69 -6.13 -31.82
CA LYS A 46 14.02 -6.66 -32.21
C LYS A 46 14.04 -8.16 -32.49
N CYS A 47 13.15 -8.93 -31.87
CA CYS A 47 13.03 -10.37 -32.09
C CYS A 47 12.05 -10.72 -33.22
N CYS A 48 11.22 -9.78 -33.68
CA CYS A 48 10.10 -10.06 -34.55
C CYS A 48 10.45 -9.98 -36.04
N ASN A 49 10.24 -11.07 -36.77
CA ASN A 49 10.43 -11.12 -38.23
C ASN A 49 9.13 -10.87 -39.02
N ASN A 50 7.98 -10.76 -38.34
CA ASN A 50 6.71 -10.41 -38.98
C ASN A 50 6.62 -8.88 -39.13
N GLU A 51 6.42 -8.39 -40.35
CA GLU A 51 6.43 -6.95 -40.65
C GLU A 51 5.36 -6.18 -39.87
N LEU A 52 4.13 -6.68 -39.82
CA LEU A 52 3.00 -5.99 -39.15
C LEU A 52 3.20 -5.91 -37.64
N GLU A 53 3.60 -7.02 -37.01
CA GLU A 53 3.92 -7.01 -35.58
C GLU A 53 5.13 -6.11 -35.30
N HIS A 54 6.19 -6.20 -36.11
CA HIS A 54 7.39 -5.38 -35.94
C HIS A 54 7.08 -3.89 -36.02
N GLU A 55 6.30 -3.44 -37.01
CA GLU A 55 5.88 -2.05 -37.16
C GLU A 55 5.11 -1.57 -35.92
N LYS A 56 4.10 -2.33 -35.48
CA LYS A 56 3.29 -1.95 -34.31
C LYS A 56 4.09 -1.94 -33.00
N LEU A 57 4.97 -2.91 -32.81
CA LEU A 57 5.87 -2.97 -31.65
C LEU A 57 6.86 -1.80 -31.66
N THR A 58 7.35 -1.41 -32.84
CA THR A 58 8.23 -0.25 -33.01
C THR A 58 7.50 1.04 -32.65
N GLU A 59 6.28 1.23 -33.14
CA GLU A 59 5.42 2.37 -32.80
C GLU A 59 5.20 2.47 -31.28
N PHE A 60 4.78 1.38 -30.61
CA PHE A 60 4.61 1.38 -29.15
C PHE A 60 5.89 1.66 -28.37
N SER A 61 7.06 1.51 -28.99
CA SER A 61 8.34 1.81 -28.37
C SER A 61 8.86 3.22 -28.65
N SER A 62 8.26 3.95 -29.60
CA SER A 62 8.70 5.28 -30.02
C SER A 62 8.11 6.39 -29.14
N ILE A 63 8.64 7.61 -29.28
CA ILE A 63 8.14 8.79 -28.58
C ILE A 63 6.78 9.20 -29.13
N GLU A 64 6.59 9.06 -30.44
CA GLU A 64 5.36 9.42 -31.16
C GLU A 64 4.21 8.47 -30.80
N GLY A 65 4.50 7.17 -30.60
CA GLY A 65 3.49 6.16 -30.27
C GLY A 65 3.11 6.06 -28.79
N GLN A 66 3.45 7.05 -27.95
CA GLN A 66 3.13 7.00 -26.52
C GLN A 66 1.63 7.04 -26.23
N GLU A 67 0.84 7.76 -27.01
CA GLU A 67 -0.63 7.75 -26.87
C GLU A 67 -1.20 6.36 -27.19
N GLU A 68 -0.65 5.73 -28.21
CA GLU A 68 -1.11 4.43 -28.71
C GLU A 68 -0.71 3.32 -27.74
N LEU A 69 0.51 3.38 -27.20
CA LEU A 69 0.93 2.54 -26.09
C LEU A 69 0.02 2.75 -24.87
N PHE A 70 -0.33 3.99 -24.52
CA PHE A 70 -1.18 4.26 -23.37
C PHE A 70 -2.59 3.69 -23.58
N SER A 71 -3.16 3.86 -24.77
CA SER A 71 -4.47 3.34 -25.14
C SER A 71 -4.49 1.82 -25.17
N TYR A 72 -3.44 1.20 -25.73
CA TYR A 72 -3.24 -0.23 -25.79
C TYR A 72 -2.94 -0.79 -24.39
N ALA A 73 -1.80 -0.52 -23.77
CA ALA A 73 -1.38 -1.21 -22.55
C ALA A 73 -1.90 -0.57 -21.25
N ASN A 74 -1.68 0.73 -21.05
CA ASN A 74 -1.83 1.36 -19.74
C ASN A 74 -3.28 1.54 -19.32
N ARG A 75 -4.11 2.06 -20.22
CA ARG A 75 -5.53 2.39 -20.00
C ARG A 75 -6.38 1.15 -19.65
N PRO A 76 -6.28 0.02 -20.37
CA PRO A 76 -6.97 -1.22 -19.99
C PRO A 76 -6.19 -2.06 -18.97
N ARG A 77 -4.96 -1.65 -18.61
CA ARG A 77 -4.02 -2.43 -17.79
C ARG A 77 -3.77 -3.82 -18.38
N ARG A 78 -3.35 -3.86 -19.65
CA ARG A 78 -2.91 -5.09 -20.32
C ARG A 78 -1.57 -5.53 -19.72
N THR A 79 -1.50 -6.80 -19.36
CA THR A 79 -0.33 -7.44 -18.76
C THR A 79 0.65 -7.88 -19.83
N ILE A 80 1.91 -8.09 -19.46
CA ILE A 80 2.92 -8.59 -20.40
C ILE A 80 2.53 -9.94 -21.01
N VAL A 81 1.90 -10.84 -20.25
CA VAL A 81 1.44 -12.14 -20.77
C VAL A 81 0.38 -11.97 -21.87
N GLU A 82 -0.55 -11.03 -21.71
CA GLU A 82 -1.54 -10.75 -22.75
C GLU A 82 -0.90 -10.09 -23.98
N VAL A 83 0.12 -9.23 -23.80
CA VAL A 83 0.89 -8.71 -24.94
C VAL A 83 1.56 -9.85 -25.70
N LEU A 84 2.14 -10.83 -25.02
CA LEU A 84 2.70 -12.00 -25.69
C LEU A 84 1.66 -12.83 -26.46
N GLN A 85 0.40 -12.83 -26.01
CA GLN A 85 -0.71 -13.47 -26.74
C GLN A 85 -1.15 -12.66 -27.96
N ASP A 86 -1.16 -11.32 -27.85
CA ASP A 86 -1.52 -10.40 -28.93
C ASP A 86 -0.45 -10.34 -30.04
N PHE A 87 0.82 -10.65 -29.72
CA PHE A 87 1.97 -10.66 -30.63
C PHE A 87 2.61 -12.06 -30.75
N PRO A 88 1.93 -13.04 -31.36
CA PRO A 88 2.38 -14.43 -31.39
C PRO A 88 3.67 -14.64 -32.20
N HIS A 89 3.93 -13.87 -33.27
CA HIS A 89 5.14 -14.02 -34.06
C HIS A 89 6.38 -13.54 -33.30
N ALA A 90 6.30 -12.37 -32.67
CA ALA A 90 7.36 -11.84 -31.79
C ALA A 90 7.60 -12.78 -30.61
N THR A 91 6.53 -13.27 -29.99
CA THR A 91 6.61 -14.19 -28.84
C THR A 91 7.29 -15.50 -29.19
N ARG A 92 7.00 -16.08 -30.35
CA ARG A 92 7.64 -17.32 -30.82
C ARG A 92 9.14 -17.15 -31.08
N ALA A 93 9.58 -15.93 -31.39
CA ALA A 93 10.96 -15.60 -31.67
C ALA A 93 11.75 -15.15 -30.43
N LEU A 94 11.13 -15.08 -29.24
CA LEU A 94 11.82 -14.68 -28.02
C LEU A 94 12.91 -15.68 -27.62
N SER A 95 14.14 -15.18 -27.53
CA SER A 95 15.24 -15.91 -26.89
C SER A 95 15.14 -15.84 -25.37
N LEU A 96 15.89 -16.69 -24.68
CA LEU A 96 15.95 -16.68 -23.22
C LEU A 96 16.50 -15.34 -22.70
N GLU A 97 17.52 -14.80 -23.35
CA GLU A 97 18.14 -13.51 -23.02
C GLU A 97 17.12 -12.37 -23.15
N ALA A 98 16.35 -12.36 -24.24
CA ALA A 98 15.29 -11.38 -24.45
C ALA A 98 14.21 -11.46 -23.35
N MET A 99 13.89 -12.65 -22.85
CA MET A 99 12.94 -12.81 -21.73
C MET A 99 13.45 -12.14 -20.44
N PHE A 100 14.76 -12.18 -20.15
CA PHE A 100 15.34 -11.50 -18.99
C PHE A 100 15.36 -9.97 -19.16
N GLU A 101 15.42 -9.45 -20.38
CA GLU A 101 15.23 -8.02 -20.64
C GLU A 101 13.76 -7.60 -20.56
N LEU A 102 12.85 -8.50 -20.95
CA LEU A 102 11.42 -8.26 -21.07
C LEU A 102 10.70 -8.25 -19.70
N PHE A 103 10.95 -9.28 -18.89
CA PHE A 103 10.24 -9.49 -17.65
C PHE A 103 10.91 -8.78 -16.47
N GLN A 104 10.15 -7.93 -15.78
CA GLN A 104 10.64 -7.24 -14.60
C GLN A 104 10.60 -8.14 -13.35
N PRO A 105 11.49 -7.92 -12.37
CA PRO A 105 11.45 -8.68 -11.14
C PRO A 105 10.23 -8.33 -10.27
N ILE A 106 9.68 -9.32 -9.57
CA ILE A 106 8.64 -9.13 -8.54
C ILE A 106 9.22 -8.25 -7.44
N LYS A 107 8.57 -7.11 -7.22
CA LYS A 107 8.93 -6.21 -6.11
C LYS A 107 8.31 -6.70 -4.80
N PRO A 108 9.04 -6.65 -3.67
CA PRO A 108 8.46 -6.94 -2.36
C PRO A 108 7.35 -5.95 -2.01
N ARG A 109 6.36 -6.41 -1.25
CA ARG A 109 5.23 -5.60 -0.79
C ARG A 109 5.37 -5.31 0.70
N ALA A 110 5.27 -4.03 1.04
CA ALA A 110 5.29 -3.56 2.43
C ALA A 110 3.86 -3.54 2.98
N PHE A 111 3.75 -3.89 4.26
CA PHE A 111 2.52 -3.78 5.05
C PHE A 111 2.89 -3.17 6.40
N SER A 112 2.02 -2.32 6.92
CA SER A 112 2.14 -1.81 8.28
C SER A 112 1.85 -2.95 9.26
N ILE A 113 2.69 -3.09 10.28
CA ILE A 113 2.51 -4.10 11.33
C ILE A 113 1.32 -3.68 12.20
N ALA A 114 0.41 -4.61 12.44
CA ALA A 114 -0.85 -4.40 13.15
C ALA A 114 -0.86 -4.96 14.57
N SER A 115 0.30 -5.35 15.10
CA SER A 115 0.44 -5.88 16.46
C SER A 115 1.60 -5.24 17.22
N ALA A 116 1.52 -5.31 18.55
CA ALA A 116 2.61 -4.95 19.46
C ALA A 116 3.72 -6.01 19.46
N VAL A 117 4.95 -5.60 19.79
CA VAL A 117 6.07 -6.54 19.96
C VAL A 117 5.79 -7.49 21.12
N ALA A 118 5.24 -6.95 22.21
CA ALA A 118 4.85 -7.71 23.41
C ALA A 118 3.82 -8.82 23.14
N SER A 119 3.09 -8.77 22.01
CA SER A 119 2.13 -9.82 21.63
C SER A 119 2.78 -11.13 21.18
N ASN A 120 4.10 -11.16 20.99
CA ASN A 120 4.87 -12.29 20.45
C ASN A 120 4.37 -12.82 19.08
N THR A 121 3.48 -12.09 18.41
CA THR A 121 2.93 -12.46 17.11
C THR A 121 2.95 -11.25 16.18
N LEU A 122 3.48 -11.42 14.97
CA LEU A 122 3.42 -10.37 13.95
C LEU A 122 2.10 -10.50 13.18
N GLN A 123 1.28 -9.45 13.23
CA GLN A 123 -0.01 -9.41 12.55
C GLN A 123 0.02 -8.30 11.50
N ILE A 124 -0.67 -8.51 10.38
CA ILE A 124 -0.86 -7.51 9.32
C ILE A 124 -2.34 -7.43 8.97
N LEU A 125 -2.79 -6.25 8.55
CA LEU A 125 -4.16 -6.03 8.09
C LEU A 125 -4.13 -5.69 6.59
N VAL A 126 -4.65 -6.60 5.76
CA VAL A 126 -4.48 -6.55 4.31
C VAL A 126 -5.81 -6.52 3.59
N ALA A 127 -6.00 -5.52 2.72
CA ALA A 127 -7.11 -5.50 1.78
C ALA A 127 -6.79 -6.40 0.58
N VAL A 128 -7.65 -7.37 0.31
CA VAL A 128 -7.52 -8.21 -0.89
C VAL A 128 -7.87 -7.39 -2.12
N ILE A 129 -6.90 -7.22 -3.01
CA ILE A 129 -7.04 -6.35 -4.19
C ILE A 129 -7.65 -7.14 -5.34
N GLU A 130 -8.88 -6.78 -5.73
CA GLU A 130 -9.54 -7.28 -6.93
C GLU A 130 -10.28 -6.12 -7.61
N TYR A 131 -10.04 -5.90 -8.90
CA TYR A 131 -10.66 -4.82 -9.66
C TYR A 131 -10.93 -5.23 -11.11
N LYS A 132 -12.01 -4.70 -11.69
CA LYS A 132 -12.32 -4.89 -13.11
C LYS A 132 -11.56 -3.86 -13.94
N THR A 133 -11.07 -4.27 -15.11
CA THR A 133 -10.54 -3.33 -16.10
C THR A 133 -11.51 -3.19 -17.26
N LYS A 134 -11.11 -2.45 -18.31
CA LYS A 134 -11.83 -2.46 -19.59
C LYS A 134 -11.77 -3.82 -20.30
N LEU A 135 -10.91 -4.72 -19.83
CA LEU A 135 -10.85 -6.10 -20.29
C LEU A 135 -11.82 -6.96 -19.47
N SER A 136 -12.24 -8.09 -20.04
CA SER A 136 -13.27 -8.96 -19.44
C SER A 136 -12.81 -9.64 -18.14
N VAL A 137 -11.51 -9.89 -17.98
CA VAL A 137 -10.95 -10.63 -16.84
C VAL A 137 -10.62 -9.68 -15.68
N PRO A 138 -11.18 -9.89 -14.47
CA PRO A 138 -10.81 -9.13 -13.28
C PRO A 138 -9.32 -9.27 -12.95
N ARG A 139 -8.71 -8.18 -12.51
CA ARG A 139 -7.32 -8.14 -12.05
C ARG A 139 -7.25 -8.39 -10.56
N ARG A 140 -6.25 -9.17 -10.17
CA ARG A 140 -5.98 -9.58 -8.80
C ARG A 140 -4.61 -9.10 -8.38
N GLY A 141 -4.50 -8.53 -7.19
CA GLY A 141 -3.21 -8.15 -6.62
C GLY A 141 -2.37 -9.40 -6.32
N LEU A 142 -1.15 -9.46 -6.86
CA LEU A 142 -0.25 -10.61 -6.74
C LEU A 142 -0.03 -11.04 -5.27
N CYS A 143 0.44 -10.11 -4.42
CA CYS A 143 0.77 -10.40 -3.03
C CYS A 143 -0.48 -10.65 -2.16
N SER A 144 -1.52 -9.82 -2.27
CA SER A 144 -2.71 -9.95 -1.40
C SER A 144 -3.51 -11.22 -1.70
N HIS A 145 -3.57 -11.66 -2.95
CA HIS A 145 -4.18 -12.95 -3.29
C HIS A 145 -3.30 -14.14 -2.92
N TRP A 146 -1.97 -14.00 -3.02
CA TRP A 146 -1.05 -15.03 -2.53
C TRP A 146 -1.21 -15.22 -1.02
N LEU A 147 -1.21 -14.15 -0.23
CA LEU A 147 -1.47 -14.18 1.21
C LEU A 147 -2.82 -14.85 1.55
N ARG A 148 -3.89 -14.52 0.80
CA ARG A 148 -5.22 -15.11 0.99
C ARG A 148 -5.24 -16.64 0.83
N ARG A 149 -4.30 -17.22 0.08
CA ARG A 149 -4.24 -18.67 -0.18
C ARG A 149 -3.39 -19.43 0.84
N LEU A 150 -2.66 -18.73 1.70
CA LEU A 150 -1.80 -19.39 2.69
C LEU A 150 -2.62 -20.09 3.76
N ALA A 151 -2.11 -21.22 4.23
CA ALA A 151 -2.66 -22.00 5.32
C ALA A 151 -1.78 -21.88 6.58
N PRO A 152 -2.33 -22.12 7.78
CA PRO A 152 -1.53 -22.25 8.99
C PRO A 152 -0.40 -23.27 8.80
N GLY A 153 0.83 -22.87 9.11
CA GLY A 153 2.05 -23.67 8.92
C GLY A 153 2.88 -23.29 7.69
N ASP A 154 2.31 -22.53 6.75
CA ASP A 154 3.08 -22.00 5.62
C ASP A 154 4.17 -21.02 6.08
N VAL A 155 5.35 -21.12 5.45
CA VAL A 155 6.51 -20.28 5.77
C VAL A 155 6.60 -19.12 4.78
N ILE A 156 6.71 -17.90 5.33
CA ILE A 156 6.81 -16.67 4.55
C ILE A 156 8.21 -16.07 4.73
N GLY A 157 8.88 -15.77 3.61
CA GLY A 157 10.08 -14.94 3.63
C GLY A 157 9.70 -13.46 3.82
N ALA A 158 10.05 -12.89 4.97
CA ALA A 158 9.79 -11.49 5.29
C ALA A 158 10.97 -10.87 6.06
N TRP A 159 11.03 -9.55 6.07
CA TRP A 159 11.93 -8.77 6.92
C TRP A 159 11.18 -7.54 7.42
N VAL A 160 11.59 -7.06 8.59
CA VAL A 160 11.02 -5.85 9.20
C VAL A 160 11.82 -4.64 8.73
N ARG A 161 11.11 -3.54 8.47
CA ARG A 161 11.70 -2.22 8.27
C ARG A 161 11.25 -1.33 9.42
N LYS A 162 12.12 -0.39 9.82
CA LYS A 162 11.75 0.63 10.82
C LYS A 162 10.51 1.39 10.34
N SER A 163 9.56 1.60 11.24
CA SER A 163 8.36 2.41 11.00
C SER A 163 8.72 3.81 10.51
N THR A 164 7.89 4.38 9.62
CA THR A 164 7.99 5.80 9.28
C THR A 164 7.38 6.68 10.37
N PHE A 165 6.47 6.13 11.18
CA PHE A 165 5.99 6.81 12.36
C PHE A 165 7.03 6.82 13.47
N GLU A 166 7.30 8.01 13.98
CA GLU A 166 8.01 8.25 15.23
C GLU A 166 7.00 8.62 16.31
N LEU A 167 7.10 7.98 17.47
CA LEU A 167 6.23 8.26 18.61
C LEU A 167 6.95 9.17 19.61
N PRO A 168 6.22 10.03 20.33
CA PRO A 168 6.81 10.83 21.40
C PRO A 168 7.41 9.90 22.47
N ALA A 169 8.62 10.22 22.92
CA ALA A 169 9.26 9.51 24.02
C ALA A 169 8.47 9.66 25.34
N ASP A 170 7.89 10.84 25.55
CA ASP A 170 6.94 11.09 26.63
C ASP A 170 5.57 10.51 26.28
N LYS A 171 5.21 9.43 26.99
CA LYS A 171 3.95 8.72 26.82
C LYS A 171 2.73 9.54 27.28
N THR A 172 2.90 10.66 27.98
CA THR A 172 1.82 11.56 28.42
C THR A 172 1.31 12.49 27.31
N ILE A 173 2.08 12.62 26.22
CA ILE A 173 1.69 13.41 25.05
C ILE A 173 0.47 12.75 24.37
N PRO A 174 -0.62 13.49 24.10
CA PRO A 174 -1.78 12.95 23.40
C PRO A 174 -1.45 12.47 21.99
N LEU A 175 -2.08 11.37 21.56
CA LEU A 175 -2.01 10.87 20.19
C LEU A 175 -3.38 10.89 19.53
N VAL A 176 -3.49 11.61 18.41
CA VAL A 176 -4.65 11.63 17.53
C VAL A 176 -4.31 10.80 16.28
N MET A 177 -4.91 9.62 16.20
CA MET A 177 -4.70 8.65 15.12
C MET A 177 -5.88 8.69 14.15
N ILE A 178 -5.60 8.71 12.85
CA ILE A 178 -6.62 8.82 11.80
C ILE A 178 -6.34 7.74 10.75
N GLY A 179 -7.15 6.68 10.76
CA GLY A 179 -6.85 5.45 10.04
C GLY A 179 -8.06 4.74 9.45
N PRO A 180 -8.66 5.25 8.36
CA PRO A 180 -9.78 4.56 7.72
C PRO A 180 -9.36 3.25 7.04
N GLY A 181 -10.20 2.22 7.15
CA GLY A 181 -10.02 0.90 6.55
C GLY A 181 -8.75 0.21 7.05
N THR A 182 -7.90 -0.25 6.13
CA THR A 182 -6.61 -0.86 6.49
C THR A 182 -5.60 0.15 7.05
N GLY A 183 -5.89 1.45 6.99
CA GLY A 183 -5.16 2.50 7.71
C GLY A 183 -5.16 2.31 9.23
N LEU A 184 -6.02 1.44 9.77
CA LEU A 184 -6.01 1.04 11.17
C LEU A 184 -4.75 0.27 11.59
N ALA A 185 -4.08 -0.41 10.66
CA ALA A 185 -2.99 -1.34 10.95
C ALA A 185 -1.95 -0.79 11.95
N PRO A 186 -1.20 0.29 11.65
CA PRO A 186 -0.17 0.79 12.57
C PRO A 186 -0.76 1.22 13.92
N PHE A 187 -1.97 1.78 13.94
CA PHE A 187 -2.62 2.26 15.16
C PHE A 187 -3.03 1.13 16.08
N ARG A 188 -3.46 -0.02 15.54
CA ARG A 188 -3.70 -1.21 16.36
C ARG A 188 -2.43 -1.67 17.06
N GLY A 189 -1.28 -1.66 16.37
CA GLY A 189 0.01 -1.99 16.98
C GLY A 189 0.38 -1.02 18.11
N ILE A 190 0.25 0.28 17.87
CA ILE A 190 0.50 1.34 18.87
C ILE A 190 -0.43 1.18 20.08
N LEU A 191 -1.71 0.93 19.85
CA LEU A 191 -2.71 0.71 20.89
C LEU A 191 -2.41 -0.54 21.71
N GLN A 192 -2.08 -1.67 21.08
CA GLN A 192 -1.69 -2.87 21.81
C GLN A 192 -0.42 -2.65 22.65
N GLU A 193 0.56 -1.91 22.15
CA GLU A 193 1.79 -1.62 22.88
C GLU A 193 1.49 -0.78 24.13
N ARG A 194 0.50 0.13 24.04
CA ARG A 194 0.01 0.91 25.19
C ARG A 194 -0.80 0.05 26.16
N GLU A 195 -1.64 -0.87 25.67
CA GLU A 195 -2.48 -1.75 26.50
C GLU A 195 -1.64 -2.76 27.30
N LEU A 196 -0.55 -3.25 26.70
CA LEU A 196 0.37 -4.21 27.32
C LEU A 196 1.47 -3.55 28.17
N SER A 197 1.56 -2.22 28.18
CA SER A 197 2.57 -1.48 28.94
C SER A 197 2.23 -1.47 30.44
N GLU A 198 3.19 -1.82 31.30
CA GLU A 198 3.01 -1.82 32.76
C GLU A 198 2.86 -0.41 33.38
N THR A 199 3.14 0.64 32.60
CA THR A 199 3.03 2.05 33.03
C THR A 199 1.59 2.55 32.91
N PRO A 200 0.87 2.82 34.02
CA PRO A 200 -0.56 3.16 33.99
C PRO A 200 -0.86 4.55 33.42
N THR A 201 0.12 5.46 33.43
CA THR A 201 -0.03 6.85 32.99
C THR A 201 0.31 6.98 31.50
N ALA A 202 -0.70 6.85 30.65
CA ALA A 202 -0.64 7.18 29.24
C ALA A 202 -1.46 8.44 28.95
N GLY A 203 -0.93 9.33 28.11
CA GLY A 203 -1.66 10.47 27.58
C GLY A 203 -2.90 10.04 26.79
N PRO A 204 -3.82 10.98 26.51
CA PRO A 204 -5.05 10.67 25.77
C PRO A 204 -4.76 10.03 24.41
N LEU A 205 -5.42 8.90 24.13
CA LEU A 205 -5.40 8.24 22.83
C LEU A 205 -6.75 8.48 22.15
N VAL A 206 -6.72 9.05 20.95
CA VAL A 206 -7.92 9.28 20.14
C VAL A 206 -7.75 8.60 18.79
N LEU A 207 -8.75 7.83 18.36
CA LEU A 207 -8.75 7.19 17.05
C LEU A 207 -9.98 7.61 16.26
N PHE A 208 -9.75 8.20 15.08
CA PHE A 208 -10.75 8.36 14.04
C PHE A 208 -10.63 7.21 13.05
N PHE A 209 -11.55 6.25 13.18
CA PHE A 209 -11.66 5.09 12.29
C PHE A 209 -12.80 5.31 11.28
N GLY A 210 -12.68 4.73 10.10
CA GLY A 210 -13.76 4.75 9.12
C GLY A 210 -13.79 3.51 8.26
N CYS A 211 -14.98 2.99 8.00
CA CYS A 211 -15.20 1.85 7.12
C CYS A 211 -16.52 2.01 6.35
N ARG A 212 -16.95 0.98 5.62
CA ARG A 212 -18.20 1.01 4.86
C ARG A 212 -19.39 0.82 5.79
N SER A 213 -19.36 -0.21 6.61
CA SER A 213 -20.44 -0.56 7.52
C SER A 213 -19.90 -1.15 8.81
N ALA A 214 -20.55 -0.81 9.93
CA ALA A 214 -20.24 -1.37 11.23
C ALA A 214 -20.35 -2.90 11.25
N THR A 215 -21.22 -3.48 10.41
CA THR A 215 -21.52 -4.92 10.40
C THR A 215 -20.69 -5.72 9.38
N ALA A 216 -19.92 -5.05 8.51
CA ALA A 216 -19.24 -5.70 7.39
C ALA A 216 -17.72 -5.60 7.47
N ASP A 217 -17.18 -4.40 7.69
CA ASP A 217 -15.74 -4.13 7.60
C ASP A 217 -15.21 -3.28 8.77
N PHE A 218 -15.82 -3.43 9.95
CA PHE A 218 -15.29 -2.90 11.20
C PHE A 218 -14.12 -3.76 11.70
N HIS A 219 -12.94 -3.54 11.10
CA HIS A 219 -11.73 -4.28 11.43
C HIS A 219 -11.33 -4.10 12.90
N CYS A 220 -10.96 -5.21 13.55
CA CYS A 220 -10.46 -5.24 14.93
C CYS A 220 -11.44 -4.62 15.96
N GLU A 221 -12.74 -4.73 15.68
CA GLU A 221 -13.82 -4.18 16.52
C GLU A 221 -13.69 -4.57 18.01
N GLU A 222 -13.39 -5.84 18.29
CA GLU A 222 -13.27 -6.34 19.67
C GLU A 222 -12.16 -5.63 20.45
N ASP A 223 -11.01 -5.37 19.82
CA ASP A 223 -9.90 -4.65 20.44
C ASP A 223 -10.29 -3.19 20.71
N LEU A 224 -10.83 -2.53 19.69
CA LEU A 224 -11.17 -1.11 19.78
C LEU A 224 -12.27 -0.83 20.80
N LYS A 225 -13.32 -1.67 20.84
CA LYS A 225 -14.41 -1.54 21.83
C LYS A 225 -13.93 -1.85 23.24
N ARG A 226 -13.06 -2.86 23.42
CA ARG A 226 -12.48 -3.16 24.74
C ARG A 226 -11.68 -1.98 25.28
N MET A 227 -10.81 -1.39 24.44
CA MET A 227 -9.99 -0.22 24.81
C MET A 227 -10.82 1.05 25.01
N GLU A 228 -11.96 1.18 24.35
CA GLU A 228 -12.88 2.27 24.61
C GLU A 228 -13.60 2.09 25.96
N GLN A 229 -14.10 0.88 26.22
CA GLN A 229 -14.85 0.56 27.45
C GLN A 229 -14.01 0.68 28.72
N ASN A 230 -12.70 0.36 28.65
CA ASN A 230 -11.80 0.52 29.80
C ASN A 230 -11.25 1.96 29.94
N GLY A 231 -11.67 2.89 29.07
CA GLY A 231 -11.30 4.31 29.12
C GLY A 231 -9.92 4.64 28.52
N MET A 232 -9.22 3.67 27.94
CA MET A 232 -7.90 3.87 27.33
C MET A 232 -7.98 4.64 26.01
N LEU A 233 -9.04 4.43 25.23
CA LEU A 233 -9.20 4.97 23.88
C LEU A 233 -10.48 5.80 23.77
N LYS A 234 -10.39 7.01 23.20
CA LYS A 234 -11.56 7.71 22.67
C LYS A 234 -11.73 7.38 21.20
N LEU A 235 -12.78 6.63 20.86
CA LEU A 235 -13.00 6.12 19.52
C LEU A 235 -14.08 6.90 18.78
N PHE A 236 -13.80 7.25 17.53
CA PHE A 236 -14.76 7.89 16.62
C PHE A 236 -14.84 7.09 15.33
N CYS A 237 -16.00 6.48 15.06
CA CYS A 237 -16.21 5.64 13.89
C CYS A 237 -17.10 6.31 12.84
N ALA A 238 -16.58 6.40 11.61
CA ALA A 238 -17.30 6.88 10.44
C ALA A 238 -17.72 5.69 9.56
N PHE A 239 -19.01 5.35 9.58
CA PHE A 239 -19.59 4.33 8.71
C PHE A 239 -20.17 4.99 7.46
N SER A 240 -19.56 4.75 6.30
CA SER A 240 -19.90 5.50 5.07
C SER A 240 -21.15 4.99 4.34
N ARG A 241 -21.73 3.85 4.74
CA ARG A 241 -22.87 3.19 4.08
C ARG A 241 -24.00 2.76 5.01
N ASP A 242 -23.92 3.05 6.30
CA ASP A 242 -24.97 2.67 7.27
C ASP A 242 -26.15 3.66 7.26
N GLN A 243 -26.02 4.76 6.52
CA GLN A 243 -27.03 5.80 6.36
C GLN A 243 -26.98 6.41 4.95
N PRO A 244 -28.02 7.16 4.52
CA PRO A 244 -28.07 7.76 3.18
C PRO A 244 -26.90 8.71 2.89
N ASP A 245 -26.53 9.53 3.87
CA ASP A 245 -25.44 10.49 3.74
C ASP A 245 -24.09 9.87 4.06
N LYS A 246 -23.11 10.04 3.17
CA LYS A 246 -21.76 9.49 3.38
C LYS A 246 -21.07 10.19 4.54
N VAL A 247 -20.79 9.45 5.62
CA VAL A 247 -19.97 9.94 6.73
C VAL A 247 -18.56 9.38 6.60
N TYR A 248 -17.58 10.27 6.63
CA TYR A 248 -16.16 9.95 6.60
C TYR A 248 -15.44 10.56 7.81
N VAL A 249 -14.19 10.14 8.04
CA VAL A 249 -13.39 10.59 9.20
C VAL A 249 -13.25 12.12 9.26
N GLN A 250 -13.09 12.79 8.12
CA GLN A 250 -13.01 14.25 8.05
C GLN A 250 -14.29 14.98 8.48
N HIS A 251 -15.44 14.32 8.45
CA HIS A 251 -16.68 14.89 8.99
C HIS A 251 -16.69 14.81 10.53
N LEU A 252 -16.18 13.73 11.09
CA LEU A 252 -16.06 13.56 12.53
C LEU A 252 -14.99 14.49 13.13
N ILE A 253 -13.86 14.66 12.43
CA ILE A 253 -12.80 15.60 12.81
C ILE A 253 -13.38 17.02 12.97
N ARG A 254 -14.17 17.49 12.01
CA ARG A 254 -14.83 18.81 12.08
C ARG A 254 -15.79 18.93 13.27
N LYS A 255 -16.53 17.87 13.59
CA LYS A 255 -17.45 17.84 14.75
C LYS A 255 -16.70 17.90 16.09
N GLU A 256 -15.55 17.26 16.16
CA GLU A 256 -14.75 17.16 17.39
C GLU A 256 -13.71 18.29 17.54
N GLY A 257 -13.94 19.44 16.92
CA GLY A 257 -12.99 20.56 16.93
C GLY A 257 -12.60 21.04 18.33
N MET A 258 -13.52 21.08 19.29
CA MET A 258 -13.21 21.46 20.69
C MET A 258 -12.23 20.49 21.34
N LEU A 259 -12.44 19.17 21.14
CA LEU A 259 -11.51 18.15 21.64
C LEU A 259 -10.14 18.30 20.98
N LEU A 260 -10.11 18.44 19.65
CA LEU A 260 -8.88 18.52 18.88
C LEU A 260 -8.06 19.76 19.23
N LYS A 261 -8.71 20.93 19.42
CA LYS A 261 -8.03 22.14 19.92
C LYS A 261 -7.34 21.89 21.25
N ARG A 262 -8.05 21.31 22.23
CA ARG A 262 -7.47 20.97 23.53
C ARG A 262 -6.28 20.03 23.40
N LEU A 263 -6.43 18.94 22.65
CA LEU A 263 -5.38 17.93 22.55
C LEU A 263 -4.15 18.44 21.79
N LEU A 264 -4.35 19.14 20.68
CA LEU A 264 -3.26 19.52 19.78
C LEU A 264 -2.59 20.84 20.17
N ILE A 265 -3.38 21.84 20.58
CA ILE A 265 -2.89 23.18 20.91
C ILE A 265 -2.47 23.25 22.38
N GLU A 266 -3.39 22.94 23.30
CA GLU A 266 -3.13 23.13 24.74
C GLU A 266 -2.18 22.07 25.32
N LEU A 267 -2.33 20.81 24.88
CA LEU A 267 -1.55 19.68 25.39
C LEU A 267 -0.40 19.25 24.47
N GLY A 268 -0.21 19.93 23.34
CA GLY A 268 0.89 19.67 22.42
C GLY A 268 0.87 18.28 21.76
N GLY A 269 -0.31 17.70 21.56
CA GLY A 269 -0.50 16.36 21.01
C GLY A 269 -0.03 16.19 19.56
N TRP A 270 0.14 14.93 19.18
CA TRP A 270 0.62 14.52 17.86
C TRP A 270 -0.52 13.93 17.02
N VAL A 271 -0.43 14.11 15.70
CA VAL A 271 -1.36 13.58 14.70
C VAL A 271 -0.64 12.56 13.84
N LEU A 272 -1.22 11.38 13.73
CA LEU A 272 -0.73 10.31 12.86
C LEU A 272 -1.84 9.92 11.87
N VAL A 273 -1.55 9.99 10.57
CA VAL A 273 -2.52 9.67 9.51
C VAL A 273 -2.06 8.46 8.71
N SER A 274 -2.90 7.44 8.57
CA SER A 274 -2.56 6.24 7.81
C SER A 274 -3.69 5.79 6.89
N GLY A 275 -3.34 5.34 5.67
CA GLY A 275 -4.31 4.77 4.72
C GLY A 275 -4.10 5.16 3.26
N SER A 276 -5.20 5.29 2.51
CA SER A 276 -5.17 5.53 1.06
C SER A 276 -4.55 6.90 0.70
N SER A 277 -3.47 6.92 -0.08
CA SER A 277 -2.76 8.14 -0.53
C SER A 277 -3.46 8.94 -1.64
N LYS A 278 -4.76 8.68 -1.87
CA LYS A 278 -5.60 9.42 -2.82
C LYS A 278 -6.10 10.70 -2.13
N ASN A 279 -7.41 10.91 -2.08
CA ASN A 279 -8.01 12.14 -1.56
C ASN A 279 -8.07 12.19 -0.02
N MET A 280 -7.71 11.11 0.69
CA MET A 280 -7.92 11.02 2.14
C MET A 280 -6.99 11.95 2.94
N PRO A 281 -5.67 12.01 2.70
CA PRO A 281 -4.77 12.82 3.52
C PRO A 281 -5.07 14.32 3.38
N GLU A 282 -5.32 14.79 2.16
CA GLU A 282 -5.71 16.18 1.89
C GLU A 282 -7.02 16.55 2.61
N ALA A 283 -8.06 15.71 2.49
CA ALA A 283 -9.34 15.96 3.16
C ALA A 283 -9.23 15.92 4.70
N VAL A 284 -8.33 15.11 5.25
CA VAL A 284 -8.03 15.07 6.69
C VAL A 284 -7.31 16.34 7.12
N LYS A 285 -6.30 16.78 6.37
CA LYS A 285 -5.53 17.99 6.65
C LYS A 285 -6.43 19.23 6.66
N GLU A 286 -7.27 19.38 5.65
CA GLU A 286 -8.26 20.47 5.57
C GLU A 286 -9.22 20.45 6.78
N ALA A 287 -9.74 19.28 7.12
CA ALA A 287 -10.64 19.14 8.26
C ALA A 287 -9.98 19.47 9.60
N LEU A 288 -8.71 19.12 9.76
CA LEU A 288 -7.93 19.47 10.95
C LEU A 288 -7.74 20.98 11.04
N ILE A 289 -7.37 21.65 9.93
CA ILE A 289 -7.23 23.12 9.87
C ILE A 289 -8.54 23.78 10.34
N GLU A 290 -9.68 23.39 9.76
CA GLU A 290 -10.99 23.89 10.17
C GLU A 290 -11.27 23.61 11.66
N ALA A 291 -11.04 22.37 12.11
CA ALA A 291 -11.31 21.92 13.47
C ALA A 291 -10.51 22.70 14.52
N ILE A 292 -9.26 23.09 14.21
CA ILE A 292 -8.39 23.84 15.13
C ILE A 292 -8.52 25.36 15.03
N GLY A 293 -9.48 25.88 14.25
CA GLY A 293 -9.77 27.32 14.18
C GLY A 293 -9.30 28.03 12.91
N GLY A 294 -8.98 27.28 11.86
CA GLY A 294 -8.63 27.81 10.53
C GLY A 294 -7.15 28.15 10.35
N ASP A 295 -6.28 27.79 11.31
CA ASP A 295 -4.85 28.09 11.25
C ASP A 295 -4.08 27.02 10.46
N ALA A 296 -3.89 27.28 9.16
CA ALA A 296 -3.08 26.42 8.30
C ALA A 296 -1.59 26.45 8.69
N GLY A 297 -1.09 27.58 9.21
CA GLY A 297 0.31 27.75 9.61
C GLY A 297 0.68 26.83 10.77
N TYR A 298 -0.25 26.62 11.72
CA TYR A 298 -0.04 25.69 12.82
C TYR A 298 0.13 24.24 12.36
N ILE A 299 -0.68 23.76 11.41
CA ILE A 299 -0.52 22.40 10.86
C ILE A 299 0.81 22.27 10.11
N GLU A 300 1.24 23.29 9.35
CA GLU A 300 2.56 23.30 8.71
C GLU A 300 3.71 23.25 9.73
N GLU A 301 3.58 23.96 10.85
CA GLU A 301 4.54 23.88 11.95
C GLU A 301 4.56 22.47 12.57
N MET A 302 3.40 21.84 12.78
CA MET A 302 3.33 20.46 13.27
C MET A 302 4.03 19.48 12.32
N VAL A 303 3.92 19.67 11.01
CA VAL A 303 4.66 18.86 10.02
C VAL A 303 6.17 19.10 10.17
N LYS A 304 6.62 20.35 10.26
CA LYS A 304 8.04 20.70 10.40
C LYS A 304 8.66 20.18 11.71
N THR A 305 7.86 20.11 12.76
CA THR A 305 8.27 19.64 14.09
C THR A 305 7.99 18.15 14.32
N ASN A 306 7.62 17.41 13.26
CA ASN A 306 7.31 15.98 13.28
C ASN A 306 6.15 15.57 14.20
N ARG A 307 5.31 16.52 14.64
CA ARG A 307 4.08 16.23 15.40
C ARG A 307 2.90 15.88 14.52
N TYR A 308 2.98 16.11 13.22
CA TYR A 308 2.01 15.63 12.23
C TYR A 308 2.76 14.73 11.25
N GLN A 309 2.35 13.47 11.15
CA GLN A 309 3.01 12.46 10.31
C GLN A 309 1.99 11.68 9.48
N GLU A 310 2.39 11.27 8.28
CA GLU A 310 1.55 10.50 7.36
C GLU A 310 2.26 9.23 6.87
N GLU A 311 1.54 8.10 6.87
CA GLU A 311 1.97 6.84 6.24
C GLU A 311 0.86 6.39 5.27
N THR A 312 1.01 6.69 3.98
CA THR A 312 -0.07 6.49 2.99
C THR A 312 0.37 5.65 1.78
N TRP A 313 -0.56 4.92 1.19
CA TRP A 313 -0.30 4.00 0.05
C TRP A 313 -1.45 3.94 -0.97
N ALA A 314 -1.16 3.48 -2.20
CA ALA A 314 -2.11 3.39 -3.32
C ALA A 314 -2.22 1.99 -3.93
#